data_AF-A0A2V7U040-F1
#
_entry.id   AF-A0A2V7U040-F1
#
_cell.length_a   1.000
_cell.length_b   1.000
_cell.length_c   1.000
_cell.angle_alpha   90.00
_cell.angle_beta   90.00
_cell.angle_gamma   90.00
#
_symmetry.space_group_name_H-M   'P 1'
#
loop_
_entity.id
_entity.type
_entity.pdbx_description
1 polymer ?
#
loop_
_entity_poly.entity_id
_entity_poly.type
_entity_poly.pdbx_seq_one_letter_code
_entity_poly.pdbx_strand_id
1 'polypeptide(L)'
;MYLSSADWMPRNLDRRIELLFPVGQPEPRRKVLEALDALFADNVKARRLLPDGTYKRKRPPKGEEPFRAQIHIYRDAKRALERALAAHGVAFEPAPAPSEKVSSTG
;
A
#
# COMPACT_ATOMS: atom_id res chain seq x y z
N MET A 1 10.50 -9.29 -9.37
CA MET A 1 10.24 -8.42 -8.20
C MET A 1 9.84 -9.29 -7.02
N TYR A 2 10.45 -9.06 -5.87
CA TYR A 2 10.22 -9.82 -4.63
C TYR A 2 9.84 -8.87 -3.51
N LEU A 3 9.07 -9.37 -2.54
CA LEU A 3 8.85 -8.70 -1.26
C LEU A 3 9.50 -9.54 -0.16
N SER A 4 10.13 -8.86 0.80
CA SER A 4 10.84 -9.52 1.88
C SER A 4 10.63 -8.81 3.21
N SER A 5 10.71 -9.57 4.30
CA SER A 5 10.84 -9.04 5.66
C SER A 5 12.28 -8.68 6.04
N ALA A 6 13.29 -9.17 5.29
CA ALA A 6 14.70 -8.97 5.60
C ALA A 6 15.25 -7.64 5.07
N ASP A 7 16.11 -7.00 5.87
CA ASP A 7 17.07 -6.00 5.38
C ASP A 7 18.44 -6.66 5.09
N TRP A 8 19.36 -5.91 4.48
CA TRP A 8 20.73 -6.40 4.18
C TRP A 8 21.68 -6.27 5.37
N MET A 9 21.24 -6.68 6.56
CA MET A 9 22.10 -6.77 7.73
C MET A 9 22.42 -8.24 8.02
N PRO A 10 23.66 -8.59 8.43
CA PRO A 10 24.03 -9.97 8.75
C PRO A 10 23.08 -10.65 9.75
N ARG A 11 22.55 -9.88 10.71
CA ARG A 11 21.55 -10.38 11.67
C ARG A 11 20.29 -10.93 10.99
N ASN A 12 19.87 -10.41 9.84
CA ASN A 12 18.68 -10.86 9.13
C ASN A 12 19.01 -12.01 8.17
N LEU A 13 20.22 -12.04 7.62
CA LEU A 13 20.62 -13.06 6.65
C LEU A 13 21.10 -14.36 7.32
N ASP A 14 21.71 -14.28 8.49
CA ASP A 14 22.40 -15.42 9.12
C ASP A 14 21.71 -15.93 10.40
N ARG A 15 20.89 -15.09 11.06
CA ARG A 15 20.42 -15.35 12.43
C ARG A 15 18.92 -15.26 12.65
N ARG A 16 18.16 -14.68 11.72
CA ARG A 16 16.69 -14.53 11.84
C ARG A 16 15.98 -15.38 10.81
N ILE A 17 14.78 -15.82 11.18
CA ILE A 17 13.84 -16.42 10.24
C ILE A 17 13.17 -15.27 9.48
N GLU A 18 13.33 -15.25 8.16
CA GLU A 18 12.83 -14.20 7.27
C GLU A 18 12.03 -14.82 6.12
N LEU A 19 11.05 -14.08 5.59
CA LEU A 19 10.26 -14.47 4.43
C LEU A 19 10.67 -13.66 3.21
N LEU A 20 10.85 -14.35 2.08
CA LEU A 20 11.06 -13.75 0.76
C LEU A 20 10.16 -14.49 -0.22
N PHE A 21 9.34 -13.75 -0.97
CA PHE A 21 8.47 -14.36 -1.96
C PHE A 21 8.38 -13.53 -3.25
N PRO A 22 8.26 -14.19 -4.41
CA PRO A 22 8.06 -13.50 -5.66
C PRO A 22 6.63 -12.95 -5.71
N VAL A 23 6.49 -11.72 -6.20
CA VAL A 23 5.17 -11.23 -6.60
C VAL A 23 4.93 -11.76 -8.00
N GLY A 24 3.99 -12.70 -8.18
CA GLY A 24 3.78 -13.38 -9.47
C GLY A 24 2.91 -12.59 -10.44
N GLN A 25 1.82 -12.00 -9.94
CA GLN A 25 0.77 -11.41 -10.76
C GLN A 25 1.13 -9.99 -11.26
N PRO A 26 0.77 -9.62 -12.51
CA PRO A 26 1.10 -8.32 -13.09
C PRO A 26 0.56 -7.13 -12.28
N GLU A 27 -0.69 -7.20 -11.81
CA GLU A 27 -1.33 -6.09 -11.10
C GLU A 27 -0.64 -5.74 -9.76
N PRO A 28 -0.41 -6.69 -8.83
CA PRO A 28 0.40 -6.43 -7.65
C PRO A 28 1.83 -5.97 -7.97
N ARG A 29 2.45 -6.45 -9.05
CA ARG A 29 3.78 -5.97 -9.49
C ARG A 29 3.75 -4.48 -9.80
N ARG A 30 2.79 -4.08 -10.62
CA ARG A 30 2.60 -2.69 -11.02
C ARG A 30 2.39 -1.79 -9.81
N LYS A 31 1.54 -2.19 -8.87
CA LYS A 31 1.28 -1.40 -7.65
C LYS A 31 2.53 -1.15 -6.80
N VAL A 32 3.42 -2.14 -6.69
CA VAL A 32 4.68 -1.98 -5.96
C VAL A 32 5.63 -1.05 -6.73
N LEU A 33 5.71 -1.17 -8.05
CA LEU A 33 6.52 -0.26 -8.87
C LEU A 33 6.04 1.19 -8.76
N GLU A 34 4.73 1.43 -8.85
CA GLU A 34 4.13 2.77 -8.67
C GLU A 34 4.47 3.36 -7.29
N ALA A 35 4.46 2.53 -6.23
CA ALA A 35 4.87 2.97 -4.90
C ALA A 35 6.37 3.32 -4.83
N LEU A 36 7.23 2.53 -5.48
CA LEU A 36 8.66 2.82 -5.56
C LEU A 36 8.93 4.11 -6.35
N ASP A 37 8.24 4.31 -7.48
CA ASP A 37 8.34 5.52 -8.29
C ASP A 37 7.96 6.75 -7.48
N ALA A 38 6.88 6.68 -6.71
CA ALA A 38 6.48 7.74 -5.79
C ALA A 38 7.57 8.01 -4.72
N LEU A 39 8.15 6.96 -4.13
CA LEU A 39 9.23 7.11 -3.14
C LEU A 39 10.47 7.79 -3.73
N PHE A 40 10.85 7.46 -4.97
CA PHE A 40 11.98 8.09 -5.66
C PHE A 40 11.70 9.54 -6.10
N ALA A 41 10.46 9.82 -6.48
CA ALA A 41 10.00 11.16 -6.86
C ALA A 41 9.87 12.13 -5.67
N ASP A 42 9.85 11.64 -4.42
CA ASP A 42 9.75 12.48 -3.23
C ASP A 42 10.85 13.57 -3.22
N ASN A 43 10.40 14.82 -3.15
CA ASN A 43 11.25 16.01 -3.10
C ASN A 43 10.98 16.85 -1.84
N VAL A 44 10.19 16.35 -0.89
CA VAL A 44 9.81 17.06 0.35
C VAL A 44 10.38 16.40 1.60
N LYS A 45 10.35 15.07 1.70
CA LYS A 45 10.79 14.28 2.86
C LYS A 45 12.01 13.43 2.57
N ALA A 46 12.27 13.08 1.32
CA ALA A 46 13.45 12.32 0.94
C ALA A 46 14.76 13.01 1.33
N ARG A 47 15.78 12.21 1.65
CA ARG A 47 17.14 12.65 1.96
C ARG A 47 18.11 11.90 1.08
N ARG A 48 19.08 12.62 0.52
CA ARG A 48 20.21 12.06 -0.20
C ARG A 48 21.33 11.74 0.78
N LEU A 49 21.77 10.50 0.82
CA LEU A 49 22.99 10.08 1.48
C LEU A 49 24.19 10.60 0.68
N LEU A 50 25.11 11.28 1.36
CA LEU A 50 26.36 11.78 0.79
C LEU A 50 27.52 10.79 1.09
N PRO A 51 28.64 10.87 0.36
CA PRO A 51 29.79 9.96 0.55
C PRO A 51 30.40 10.00 1.96
N ASP A 52 30.21 11.10 2.68
CA ASP A 52 30.68 11.29 4.06
C ASP A 52 29.73 10.69 5.12
N GLY A 53 28.66 10.01 4.69
CA GLY A 53 27.65 9.43 5.57
C GLY A 53 26.59 10.42 6.05
N THR A 54 26.68 11.70 5.70
CA THR A 54 25.67 12.69 6.08
C THR A 54 24.47 12.66 5.15
N TYR A 55 23.33 13.17 5.64
CA TYR A 55 22.06 13.18 4.89
C TYR A 55 21.62 14.61 4.57
N LYS A 56 21.52 14.93 3.28
CA LYS A 56 20.95 16.20 2.82
C LYS A 56 19.49 16.03 2.40
N ARG A 57 18.58 16.78 3.03
CA ARG A 57 17.16 16.76 2.67
C ARG A 57 16.97 17.29 1.24
N LYS A 58 16.25 16.56 0.40
CA LYS A 58 15.79 17.05 -0.91
C LYS A 58 14.82 18.21 -0.67
N ARG A 59 14.95 19.25 -1.49
CA ARG A 59 14.01 20.37 -1.56
C ARG A 59 13.50 20.42 -3.00
N PRO A 60 12.24 20.79 -3.23
CA PRO A 60 11.75 20.99 -4.59
C PRO A 60 12.64 22.03 -5.30
N PRO A 61 13.20 21.70 -6.48
CA PRO A 61 13.85 22.68 -7.35
C PRO A 61 12.91 23.84 -7.69
N LYS A 62 13.49 24.97 -8.11
CA LYS A 62 12.69 26.14 -8.50
C LYS A 62 11.79 25.76 -9.68
N GLY A 63 10.48 25.94 -9.52
CA GLY A 63 9.47 25.62 -10.53
C GLY A 63 8.95 24.18 -10.49
N GLU A 64 9.45 23.34 -9.57
CA GLU A 64 8.86 22.03 -9.33
C GLU A 64 7.85 22.07 -8.17
N GLU A 65 6.74 21.37 -8.37
CA GLU A 65 5.72 21.22 -7.34
C GLU A 65 6.20 20.32 -6.19
N PRO A 66 5.83 20.62 -4.94
CA PRO A 66 6.12 19.76 -3.80
C PRO A 66 5.42 18.39 -3.93
N PHE A 67 6.20 17.33 -3.96
CA PHE A 67 5.74 15.95 -4.02
C PHE A 67 6.11 15.18 -2.75
N ARG A 68 5.08 14.66 -2.06
CA ARG A 68 5.20 13.82 -0.84
C ARG A 68 4.69 12.42 -1.11
N ALA A 69 5.59 11.44 -1.14
CA ALA A 69 5.28 10.05 -1.50
C ALA A 69 4.17 9.45 -0.64
N GLN A 70 4.26 9.58 0.70
CA GLN A 70 3.28 8.99 1.62
C GLN A 70 1.85 9.53 1.40
N ILE A 71 1.72 10.82 1.07
CA ILE A 71 0.42 11.44 0.79
C ILE A 71 -0.11 10.97 -0.57
N HIS A 72 0.76 10.84 -1.56
CA HIS A 72 0.40 10.32 -2.88
C HIS A 72 -0.09 8.88 -2.79
N ILE A 73 0.69 7.98 -2.18
CA ILE A 73 0.33 6.56 -1.99
C ILE A 73 -0.99 6.43 -1.22
N TYR A 74 -1.20 7.23 -0.17
CA TYR A 74 -2.47 7.25 0.57
C TYR A 74 -3.66 7.62 -0.33
N ARG A 75 -3.53 8.70 -1.12
CA ARG A 75 -4.59 9.16 -2.02
C ARG A 75 -4.91 8.14 -3.08
N ASP A 76 -3.92 7.42 -3.60
CA ASP A 76 -4.13 6.40 -4.62
C ASP A 76 -4.80 5.14 -4.05
N ALA A 77 -4.41 4.73 -2.85
CA ALA A 77 -5.08 3.66 -2.12
C ALA A 77 -6.55 4.03 -1.81
N LYS A 78 -6.81 5.27 -1.36
CA LYS A 78 -8.17 5.76 -1.11
C LYS A 78 -9.03 5.73 -2.38
N ARG A 79 -8.49 6.26 -3.50
CA ARG A 79 -9.19 6.23 -4.80
C ARG A 79 -9.45 4.82 -5.31
N ALA A 80 -8.52 3.89 -5.09
CA ALA A 80 -8.72 2.48 -5.44
C ALA A 80 -9.85 1.84 -4.62
N LEU A 81 -9.92 2.13 -3.32
CA LEU A 81 -11.01 1.67 -2.46
C LEU A 81 -12.36 2.25 -2.90
N GLU A 82 -12.44 3.55 -3.16
CA GLU A 82 -13.66 4.21 -3.63
C GLU A 82 -14.17 3.58 -4.93
N ARG A 83 -13.28 3.30 -5.89
CA ARG A 83 -13.63 2.59 -7.14
C ARG A 83 -14.13 1.17 -6.88
N ALA A 84 -13.47 0.44 -5.99
CA ALA A 84 -13.89 -0.91 -5.63
C ALA A 84 -15.29 -0.91 -5.01
N LEU A 85 -15.55 -0.01 -4.05
CA LEU A 85 -16.86 0.14 -3.43
C LEU A 85 -17.95 0.52 -4.43
N ALA A 86 -17.67 1.46 -5.34
CA ALA A 86 -18.61 1.85 -6.40
C ALA A 86 -18.93 0.69 -7.36
N ALA A 87 -17.94 -0.15 -7.69
CA ALA A 87 -18.10 -1.29 -8.58
C ALA A 87 -18.87 -2.47 -7.92
N HIS A 88 -18.75 -2.63 -6.60
CA HIS A 88 -19.36 -3.76 -5.88
C HIS A 88 -20.83 -3.54 -5.50
N GLY A 89 -21.43 -2.38 -5.84
CA GLY A 89 -22.85 -2.09 -5.67
C GLY A 89 -23.41 -2.55 -4.33
N VAL A 90 -23.38 -1.70 -3.30
CA VAL A 90 -23.81 -2.08 -1.95
C VAL A 90 -25.32 -2.39 -1.91
N ALA A 91 -25.71 -3.58 -2.34
CA ALA A 91 -27.03 -4.16 -2.14
C ALA A 91 -26.98 -4.87 -0.80
N PHE A 92 -27.31 -4.12 0.26
CA PHE A 92 -27.66 -4.74 1.52
C PHE A 92 -29.01 -5.45 1.31
N GLU A 93 -28.99 -6.77 1.21
CA GLU A 93 -30.21 -7.58 1.28
C GLU A 93 -30.46 -7.96 2.75
N PRO A 94 -31.43 -7.33 3.44
CA PRO A 94 -31.79 -7.73 4.79
C PRO A 94 -32.34 -9.16 4.76
N ALA A 95 -31.87 -10.00 5.69
CA ALA A 95 -32.45 -11.31 5.89
C ALA A 95 -33.95 -11.18 6.21
N PRO A 96 -34.84 -11.98 5.61
CA PRO A 96 -36.26 -11.96 5.95
C PRO A 96 -36.44 -12.32 7.43
N ALA A 97 -37.39 -11.66 8.09
CA ALA A 97 -37.75 -11.96 9.47
C ALA A 97 -38.07 -13.47 9.58
N PRO A 98 -37.59 -14.16 10.63
CA PRO A 98 -37.96 -15.56 10.84
C PRO A 98 -39.48 -15.63 10.92
N SER A 99 -40.10 -16.37 10.00
CA SER A 99 -41.55 -16.57 9.96
C SER A 99 -42.01 -17.04 11.34
N GLU A 100 -42.89 -16.27 11.98
CA GLU A 100 -43.63 -16.74 13.14
C GLU A 100 -44.25 -18.08 12.76
N LYS A 101 -43.79 -19.15 13.43
CA LYS A 101 -44.47 -20.44 13.32
C LYS A 101 -45.87 -20.21 13.87
N VAL A 102 -46.84 -20.09 12.97
CA VAL A 102 -48.26 -20.18 13.31
C VAL A 102 -48.43 -21.49 14.06
N SER A 103 -48.71 -21.40 15.36
CA SER A 103 -49.01 -22.55 16.20
C SER A 103 -50.37 -23.10 15.78
N SER A 104 -50.38 -24.04 14.85
CA SER A 104 -51.54 -24.84 14.51
C SER A 104 -51.48 -26.17 15.27
N THR A 105 -52.00 -26.23 16.50
CA THR A 105 -52.57 -27.41 17.20
C THR A 105 -52.87 -27.00 18.65
N GLY A 106 -54.04 -27.21 19.25
CA GLY A 106 -55.29 -27.83 18.81
C GLY A 106 -56.37 -27.53 19.84
#